data_AF-A0A6P2QV49-F1
#
_entry.id   AF-A0A6P2QV49-F1
#
_cell.length_a   1.000
_cell.length_b   1.000
_cell.length_c   1.000
_cell.angle_alpha   90.00
_cell.angle_beta   90.00
_cell.angle_gamma   90.00
#
_symmetry.space_group_name_H-M   'P 1'
#
loop_
_entity.id
_entity.type
_entity.pdbx_description
1 polymer ?
#
loop_
_entity_poly.entity_id
_entity_poly.type
_entity_poly.pdbx_seq_one_letter_code
_entity_poly.pdbx_strand_id
1 'polypeptide(L)' 'MPHVSYEYSGHNIDIDVDEDRNGRWHWSYRIDGECYTVGRDRPLKSYDSMLGEAKRIAEQEADQLPPLQ' A
#
# COMPACT_ATOMS: atom_id res chain seq x y z
N MET A 1 9.34 5.82 8.27
CA MET A 1 8.43 5.28 7.24
C MET A 1 9.09 4.06 6.61
N PRO A 2 8.79 2.85 7.11
CA PRO A 2 9.06 1.64 6.36
C PRO A 2 8.37 1.70 4.99
N HIS A 3 9.16 1.40 3.96
CA HIS A 3 8.77 1.43 2.56
C HIS A 3 9.05 0.06 1.95
N VAL A 4 8.11 -0.45 1.16
CA VAL A 4 8.23 -1.73 0.46
C VAL A 4 7.89 -1.51 -1.00
N SER A 5 8.76 -1.95 -1.90
CA SER A 5 8.57 -1.87 -3.35
C SER A 5 8.71 -3.27 -3.94
N TYR A 6 7.79 -3.66 -4.81
CA TYR A 6 7.78 -4.98 -5.45
C TYR A 6 6.97 -4.98 -6.76
N GLU A 7 7.32 -5.89 -7.67
CA GLU A 7 6.56 -6.11 -8.91
C GLU A 7 5.41 -7.10 -8.67
N TYR A 8 4.23 -6.77 -9.18
CA TYR A 8 3.04 -7.63 -9.16
C TYR A 8 2.25 -7.45 -10.45
N SER A 9 1.94 -8.55 -11.15
CA SER A 9 1.18 -8.54 -12.41
C SER A 9 1.77 -7.62 -13.51
N GLY A 10 3.11 -7.44 -13.50
CA GLY A 10 3.79 -6.52 -14.43
C GLY A 10 3.70 -5.04 -14.04
N HIS A 11 3.14 -4.73 -12.88
CA HIS A 11 3.07 -3.38 -12.31
C HIS A 11 4.04 -3.24 -11.14
N ASN A 12 4.65 -2.07 -11.00
CA ASN A 12 5.46 -1.75 -9.83
C ASN A 12 4.55 -1.21 -8.72
N ILE A 13 4.53 -1.89 -7.58
CA ILE A 13 3.78 -1.50 -6.40
C ILE A 13 4.75 -0.99 -5.34
N ASP A 14 4.59 0.28 -4.95
CA ASP A 14 5.26 0.90 -3.83
C ASP A 14 4.28 1.10 -2.68
N ILE A 15 4.65 0.71 -1.46
CA ILE A 15 3.82 0.85 -0.26
C ILE A 15 4.62 1.56 0.82
N ASP A 16 4.02 2.61 1.36
CA ASP A 16 4.50 3.34 2.53
C ASP A 16 3.56 3.06 3.70
N VAL A 17 4.12 2.62 4.83
CA VAL A 17 3.36 2.43 6.08
C VAL A 17 3.97 3.33 7.15
N ASP A 18 3.12 4.04 7.89
CA ASP A 18 3.56 4.97 8.93
C ASP A 18 2.66 4.88 10.15
N GLU A 19 3.26 5.11 11.32
CA GLU A 19 2.56 5.28 12.58
C GLU A 19 2.75 6.72 13.03
N ASP A 20 1.66 7.46 13.20
CA ASP A 20 1.73 8.84 13.67
C ASP A 20 2.04 8.92 15.17
N ARG A 21 2.30 10.15 15.65
CA ARG A 21 2.64 10.40 17.06
C ARG A 21 1.54 10.02 18.07
N ASN A 22 0.32 9.77 17.60
CA ASN A 22 -0.81 9.35 18.41
C ASN A 22 -1.02 7.82 18.37
N GLY A 23 -0.10 7.08 17.74
CA GLY A 23 -0.21 5.63 17.55
C GLY A 23 -1.25 5.25 16.49
N ARG A 24 -1.66 6.18 15.62
CA ARG A 24 -2.56 5.86 14.52
C ARG A 24 -1.74 5.45 13.31
N TRP A 25 -2.12 4.33 12.76
CA TRP A 25 -1.47 3.75 11.61
C TRP A 25 -2.11 4.24 10.32
N HIS A 26 -1.26 4.52 9.34
CA HIS A 26 -1.61 4.96 8.02
C HIS A 26 -0.78 4.18 7.00
N TRP A 27 -1.37 3.96 5.83
CA TRP A 27 -0.63 3.40 4.70
C TRP A 27 -1.06 4.08 3.41
N SER A 28 -0.15 4.15 2.46
CA SER A 28 -0.40 4.60 1.09
C SER A 28 0.32 3.71 0.11
N TYR A 29 -0.21 3.58 -1.10
CA TYR A 29 0.46 2.85 -2.16
C TYR A 29 0.53 3.66 -3.46
N ARG A 30 1.48 3.29 -4.30
CA ARG A 30 1.59 3.73 -5.68
C ARG A 30 1.64 2.50 -6.58
N ILE A 31 0.99 2.60 -7.72
CA ILE A 31 1.10 1.62 -8.81
C ILE A 31 1.68 2.36 -10.00
N ASP A 32 2.83 1.92 -10.49
CA ASP A 32 3.58 2.53 -11.61
C ASP A 32 3.87 4.02 -11.42
N GLY A 33 4.03 4.44 -10.16
CA GLY A 33 4.27 5.84 -9.78
C GLY A 33 3.01 6.69 -9.62
N GLU A 34 1.83 6.18 -9.95
CA GLU A 34 0.56 6.85 -9.69
C GLU A 34 0.10 6.58 -8.25
N CYS A 35 -0.24 7.65 -7.52
CA CYS A 35 -0.62 7.58 -6.11
C CYS A 35 -2.08 7.16 -5.94
N TYR A 36 -2.29 6.00 -5.34
CA TYR A 36 -3.61 5.46 -5.08
C TYR A 36 -3.77 5.27 -3.57
N THR A 37 -4.66 6.10 -3.00
CA THR A 37 -5.29 5.89 -1.69
C THR A 37 -4.40 6.00 -0.44
N VAL A 38 -4.99 6.61 0.60
CA VAL A 38 -4.45 6.64 1.97
C VAL A 38 -5.45 5.93 2.87
N GLY A 39 -5.10 4.74 3.38
CA GLY A 39 -5.86 4.11 4.45
C GLY A 39 -5.61 4.87 5.75
N ARG A 40 -6.66 5.45 6.35
CA ARG A 40 -6.58 6.21 7.61
C ARG A 40 -7.35 5.52 8.72
N ASP A 41 -6.85 5.68 9.94
CA ASP A 41 -7.62 5.48 11.19
C ASP A 41 -8.18 4.05 11.36
N ARG A 42 -7.41 3.06 10.94
CA ARG A 42 -7.76 1.64 11.09
C ARG A 42 -7.32 1.16 12.48
N PRO A 43 -8.14 0.37 13.19
CA PRO A 43 -7.80 -0.21 14.50
C PRO A 43 -6.76 -1.34 14.42
N LEU A 44 -6.09 -1.55 13.26
CA LEU A 44 -5.10 -2.60 13.10
C LEU A 44 -3.83 -2.22 13.86
N LYS A 45 -3.32 -3.17 14.65
CA LYS A 45 -2.40 -2.89 15.76
C LYS A 45 -0.92 -3.13 15.46
N SER A 46 -0.55 -3.33 14.19
CA SER A 46 0.84 -3.60 13.83
C SER A 46 1.16 -3.23 12.39
N TYR A 47 2.45 -2.97 12.17
CA TYR A 47 3.06 -2.82 10.85
C TYR A 47 2.65 -3.96 9.89
N ASP A 48 2.80 -5.21 10.30
CA ASP A 48 2.50 -6.36 9.43
C ASP A 48 1.02 -6.42 9.02
N SER A 49 0.11 -6.04 9.91
CA SER A 49 -1.33 -6.01 9.62
C SER A 49 -1.66 -4.91 8.59
N MET A 50 -1.05 -3.73 8.75
CA MET A 50 -1.23 -2.60 7.84
C MET A 50 -0.61 -2.87 6.48
N LEU A 51 0.60 -3.43 6.46
CA LEU A 51 1.26 -3.83 5.23
C LEU A 51 0.45 -4.91 4.51
N GLY A 52 -0.09 -5.89 5.22
CA GLY A 52 -0.96 -6.92 4.63
C GLY A 52 -2.23 -6.36 4.00
N GLU A 53 -2.92 -5.43 4.67
CA GLU A 53 -4.10 -4.76 4.09
C GLU A 53 -3.71 -3.93 2.87
N ALA A 54 -2.63 -3.14 2.96
CA ALA A 54 -2.13 -2.31 1.87
C ALA A 54 -1.78 -3.14 0.63
N LYS A 55 -1.04 -4.23 0.81
CA LYS A 55 -0.67 -5.16 -0.28
C LYS A 55 -1.90 -5.73 -0.96
N ARG A 56 -2.85 -6.24 -0.18
CA ARG A 56 -4.08 -6.84 -0.71
C ARG A 56 -4.89 -5.85 -1.56
N ILE A 57 -4.97 -4.58 -1.13
CA ILE A 57 -5.69 -3.54 -1.87
C ILE A 57 -4.92 -3.12 -3.11
N ALA A 58 -3.61 -2.88 -3.00
CA ALA A 58 -2.77 -2.51 -4.13
C ALA A 58 -2.78 -3.59 -5.23
N GLU A 59 -2.69 -4.87 -4.85
CA GLU A 59 -2.77 -6.01 -5.77
C GLU A 59 -4.13 -6.11 -6.45
N GLN A 60 -5.23 -5.93 -5.70
CA GLN A 60 -6.59 -5.94 -6.25
C GLN A 60 -6.83 -4.80 -7.25
N GLU A 61 -6.23 -3.63 -7.04
CA GLU A 61 -6.27 -2.54 -8.01
C GLU A 61 -5.37 -2.81 -9.21
N ALA A 62 -4.16 -3.33 -9.00
CA ALA A 62 -3.24 -3.71 -10.07
C ALA A 62 -3.87 -4.77 -11.01
N ASP A 63 -4.61 -5.74 -10.46
CA ASP A 63 -5.34 -6.74 -11.26
C ASP A 63 -6.44 -6.14 -12.16
N GLN A 64 -6.89 -4.92 -11.88
CA GLN A 64 -7.88 -4.19 -12.69
C GLN A 64 -7.24 -3.27 -13.73
N LEU A 65 -5.93 -3.04 -13.65
CA LEU A 65 -5.19 -2.20 -14.59
C LEU A 65 -4.75 -3.02 -15.82
N PRO A 66 -4.70 -2.39 -17.01
CA PRO A 66 -4.11 -3.03 -18.17
C PRO A 66 -2.59 -3.16 -17.97
N PRO A 67 -1.95 -4.25 -18.43
CA PRO A 67 -0.50 -4.42 -18.31
C PRO A 67 0.24 -3.22 -18.91
N LEU A 68 1.30 -2.78 -18.24
CA LEU A 68 2.24 -1.79 -18.80
C LEU A 68 2.76 -2.31 -20.17
N GLN A 69 2.56 -1.50 -21.21
CA GLN A 69 3.01 -1.78 -22.59
C GLN A 69 4.49 -1.45 -22.81
#